data_AF-A0A175WBI1-F1
#
_entry.id   AF-A0A175WBI1-F1
#
_cell.length_a   1.000
_cell.length_b   1.000
_cell.length_c   1.000
_cell.angle_alpha   90.00
_cell.angle_beta   90.00
_cell.angle_gamma   90.00
#
_symmetry.space_group_name_H-M   'P 1'
#
loop_
_entity.id
_entity.type
_entity.pdbx_description
1 polymer ?
#
loop_
_entity_poly.entity_id
_entity_poly.type
_entity_poly.pdbx_seq_one_letter_code
_entity_poly.pdbx_strand_id
1 'polypeptide(L)'
;MPLPTSLRPLLASKRFWSDYFFITDVADPSPYSPHFEDVTLTFSFGRNPQAQYSLSTSFDSSFSYIPLSFSTPSLREREIAHDDQAHWHPHVLRWEELELICRAVAAADEGYPHPGIPLLFLYRFAPICAGDDVDRIVGMLGSAWKKVLGPGAEREVRRFVERADYTSRGYRWFFEGESDGGYWWIGQGEDAESAAASDDVYTRRWKGAVEKGGWENAAWNELVDEARRVVEGLADGGWDGDAEEGTGLTLTLREHYRLDLWLALTENDRPMHQRAGRYLQLTLKDLLRIFDLGDAGPSGASSTLIDGRSVYTSDHSWVVIWGGLPRGRAIIKQMLWWLVAPLATTLRNGTNYKTLQFNLADEDEDQTEESYLGICVPQILPDCDWLVSHTLPHSLQTTLVSLDVLGDTGKVTGPNEDGWLTVTTADGGELAFNLGRADEAEVKGTGALALRKIKPQASALLHRFMEASGAVLSPVALAAKPLPDRISSEWVHHRVIDAETLHGVLSAGAFEMWVNAERKARDESDDDKW
;
A
#
# COMPACT_ATOMS: atom_id res chain seq x y z
N MET A 1 -19.72 -12.74 -24.59
CA MET A 1 -20.21 -13.80 -23.66
C MET A 1 -20.67 -13.11 -22.39
N PRO A 2 -21.83 -13.47 -21.80
CA PRO A 2 -22.28 -12.83 -20.57
C PRO A 2 -21.32 -13.10 -19.41
N LEU A 3 -21.28 -12.20 -18.43
CA LEU A 3 -20.55 -12.36 -17.17
C LEU A 3 -20.85 -13.74 -16.55
N PRO A 4 -19.83 -14.57 -16.26
CA PRO A 4 -20.00 -15.86 -15.61
C PRO A 4 -20.83 -15.74 -14.34
N THR A 5 -21.81 -16.63 -14.18
CA THR A 5 -22.77 -16.55 -13.06
C THR A 5 -22.08 -16.66 -11.70
N SER A 6 -20.98 -17.42 -11.62
CA SER A 6 -20.13 -17.56 -10.43
C SER A 6 -19.48 -16.24 -10.00
N LEU A 7 -19.19 -15.34 -10.94
CA LEU A 7 -18.48 -14.09 -10.68
C LEU A 7 -19.41 -12.99 -10.16
N ARG A 8 -20.68 -13.00 -10.57
CA ARG A 8 -21.66 -11.94 -10.24
C ARG A 8 -21.75 -11.59 -8.75
N PRO A 9 -21.88 -12.53 -7.80
CA PRO A 9 -21.93 -12.18 -6.38
C PRO A 9 -20.60 -11.60 -5.87
N LEU A 10 -19.48 -11.93 -6.50
CA LEU A 10 -18.15 -11.48 -6.10
C LEU A 10 -17.84 -10.06 -6.56
N LEU A 11 -18.43 -9.61 -7.67
CA LEU A 11 -18.21 -8.23 -8.16
C LEU A 11 -18.64 -7.17 -7.12
N ALA A 12 -19.62 -7.45 -6.26
CA ALA A 12 -20.01 -6.52 -5.20
C ALA A 12 -19.09 -6.56 -3.96
N SER A 13 -18.11 -7.46 -3.94
CA SER A 13 -17.22 -7.66 -2.79
C SER A 13 -15.98 -6.77 -2.90
N LYS A 14 -15.75 -5.92 -1.90
CA LYS A 14 -14.48 -5.17 -1.77
C LYS A 14 -13.27 -6.10 -1.74
N ARG A 15 -13.38 -7.26 -1.07
CA ARG A 15 -12.33 -8.28 -0.97
C ARG A 15 -11.96 -8.85 -2.34
N PHE A 16 -12.96 -9.12 -3.19
CA PHE A 16 -12.69 -9.61 -4.56
C PHE A 16 -11.78 -8.65 -5.32
N TRP A 17 -12.09 -7.36 -5.26
CA TRP A 17 -11.32 -6.36 -5.99
C TRP A 17 -9.96 -6.07 -5.34
N SER A 18 -9.86 -6.06 -4.02
CA SER A 18 -8.56 -5.90 -3.35
C SER A 18 -7.59 -7.03 -3.68
N ASP A 19 -8.07 -8.28 -3.72
CA ASP A 19 -7.25 -9.42 -4.09
C ASP A 19 -6.95 -9.40 -5.60
N TYR A 20 -7.94 -9.10 -6.45
CA TYR A 20 -7.73 -8.96 -7.89
C TYR A 20 -6.67 -7.89 -8.20
N PHE A 21 -6.63 -6.80 -7.43
CA PHE A 21 -5.64 -5.72 -7.54
C PHE A 21 -4.38 -5.92 -6.68
N PHE A 22 -4.20 -7.06 -6.00
CA PHE A 22 -3.07 -7.30 -5.10
C PHE A 22 -2.78 -6.11 -4.16
N ILE A 23 -3.85 -5.52 -3.61
CA ILE A 23 -3.76 -4.49 -2.57
C ILE A 23 -3.70 -5.17 -1.21
N THR A 24 -4.50 -6.23 -1.07
CA THR A 24 -4.51 -7.08 0.12
C THR A 24 -3.34 -8.06 0.11
N ASP A 25 -2.50 -7.97 1.14
CA ASP A 25 -1.70 -9.12 1.59
C ASP A 25 -2.69 -10.11 2.22
N VAL A 26 -3.25 -11.02 1.42
CA VAL A 26 -4.32 -11.94 1.82
C VAL A 26 -4.02 -12.60 3.18
N ALA A 27 -4.61 -12.10 4.28
CA ALA A 27 -4.41 -12.71 5.60
C ALA A 27 -5.24 -13.98 5.78
N ASP A 28 -6.40 -14.01 5.13
CA ASP A 28 -7.30 -15.14 5.07
C ASP A 28 -7.03 -15.92 3.78
N PRO A 29 -6.16 -16.94 3.80
CA PRO A 29 -5.96 -17.81 2.64
C PRO A 29 -7.20 -18.64 2.35
N SER A 30 -8.29 -18.51 3.15
CA SER A 30 -9.51 -19.21 2.84
C SER A 30 -10.01 -18.70 1.48
N PRO A 31 -10.14 -19.61 0.51
CA PRO A 31 -10.65 -19.27 -0.81
C PRO A 31 -12.07 -18.70 -0.72
N TYR A 32 -12.43 -17.91 -1.73
CA TYR A 32 -13.75 -17.29 -1.85
C TYR A 32 -14.88 -18.29 -1.60
N SER A 33 -15.92 -17.83 -0.91
CA SER A 33 -17.21 -18.52 -0.85
C SER A 33 -18.28 -17.61 -1.46
N PRO A 34 -18.87 -17.95 -2.62
CA PRO A 34 -18.67 -19.20 -3.37
C PRO A 34 -17.29 -19.26 -4.03
N HIS A 35 -16.70 -20.45 -4.03
CA HIS A 35 -15.47 -20.71 -4.80
C HIS A 35 -15.78 -20.57 -6.29
N PHE A 36 -14.82 -20.07 -7.04
CA PHE A 36 -14.86 -20.08 -8.49
C PHE A 36 -13.60 -20.74 -9.03
N GLU A 37 -13.78 -21.63 -10.01
CA GLU A 37 -12.69 -22.18 -10.82
C GLU A 37 -12.22 -21.13 -11.84
N ASP A 38 -11.25 -21.50 -12.69
CA ASP A 38 -10.71 -20.68 -13.77
C ASP A 38 -11.82 -19.91 -14.52
N VAL A 39 -11.85 -18.60 -14.31
CA VAL A 39 -12.74 -17.68 -14.99
C VAL A 39 -11.98 -17.11 -16.19
N THR A 40 -12.61 -17.09 -17.35
CA THR A 40 -12.14 -16.33 -18.52
C THR A 40 -13.20 -15.30 -18.91
N LEU A 41 -12.79 -14.03 -18.96
CA LEU A 41 -13.59 -12.93 -19.47
C LEU A 41 -13.09 -12.58 -20.87
N THR A 42 -13.98 -12.63 -21.86
CA THR A 42 -13.68 -12.25 -23.24
C THR A 42 -14.56 -11.09 -23.65
N PHE A 43 -13.93 -9.96 -23.94
CA PHE A 43 -14.56 -8.73 -24.39
C PHE A 43 -14.41 -8.63 -25.91
N SER A 44 -15.44 -9.07 -26.64
CA SER A 44 -15.44 -9.13 -28.10
C SER A 44 -16.17 -7.94 -28.72
N PHE A 45 -15.68 -7.48 -29.87
CA PHE A 45 -16.31 -6.45 -30.69
C PHE A 45 -15.95 -6.63 -32.17
N GLY A 46 -16.63 -5.89 -33.04
CA GLY A 46 -16.39 -5.89 -34.48
C GLY A 46 -17.69 -5.73 -35.27
N ARG A 47 -17.64 -5.00 -36.39
CA ARG A 47 -18.82 -4.77 -37.24
C ARG A 47 -19.27 -6.04 -37.97
N ASN A 48 -18.33 -6.91 -38.31
CA ASN A 48 -18.60 -8.16 -39.02
C ASN A 48 -18.58 -9.34 -38.03
N PRO A 49 -19.70 -10.08 -37.86
CA PRO A 49 -19.76 -11.27 -37.00
C PRO A 49 -18.72 -12.36 -37.33
N GLN A 50 -18.17 -12.38 -38.55
CA GLN A 50 -17.15 -13.34 -38.97
C GLN A 50 -15.71 -12.85 -38.71
N ALA A 51 -15.53 -11.57 -38.38
CA ALA A 51 -14.23 -10.95 -38.15
C ALA A 51 -14.24 -10.28 -36.77
N GLN A 52 -14.24 -11.11 -35.72
CA GLN A 52 -14.29 -10.63 -34.35
C GLN A 52 -12.90 -10.31 -33.81
N TYR A 53 -12.85 -9.22 -33.05
CA TYR A 53 -11.70 -8.78 -32.28
C TYR A 53 -12.03 -8.98 -30.81
N SER A 54 -11.05 -9.32 -29.98
CA SER A 54 -11.29 -9.44 -28.55
C SER A 54 -10.06 -9.25 -27.69
N LEU A 55 -10.31 -8.75 -26.48
CA LEU A 55 -9.38 -8.86 -25.34
C LEU A 55 -9.92 -9.93 -24.38
N SER A 56 -9.04 -10.80 -23.92
CA SER A 56 -9.36 -11.84 -22.94
C SER A 56 -8.45 -11.73 -21.72
N THR A 57 -9.03 -11.89 -20.53
CA THR A 57 -8.30 -12.06 -19.29
C THR A 57 -8.87 -13.24 -18.52
N SER A 58 -8.02 -13.91 -17.76
CA SER A 58 -8.41 -15.08 -16.97
C SER A 58 -7.80 -15.06 -15.59
N PHE A 59 -8.46 -15.67 -14.63
CA PHE A 59 -7.96 -15.78 -13.26
C PHE A 59 -8.73 -16.86 -12.50
N ASP A 60 -8.10 -17.38 -11.45
CA ASP A 60 -8.71 -18.33 -10.52
C ASP A 60 -8.92 -17.66 -9.15
N SER A 61 -9.41 -18.44 -8.17
CA SER A 61 -9.62 -17.96 -6.80
C SER A 61 -8.33 -17.58 -6.04
N SER A 62 -7.15 -17.93 -6.56
CA SER A 62 -5.85 -17.57 -5.98
C SER A 62 -5.26 -16.30 -6.56
N PHE A 63 -5.73 -15.89 -7.75
CA PHE A 63 -5.18 -14.79 -8.53
C PHE A 63 -3.66 -14.90 -8.76
N SER A 64 -3.08 -16.11 -8.76
CA SER A 64 -1.63 -16.28 -8.91
C SER A 64 -1.08 -15.83 -10.27
N TYR A 65 -1.94 -15.77 -11.29
CA TYR A 65 -1.55 -15.38 -12.65
C TYR A 65 -2.75 -14.80 -13.41
N ILE A 66 -2.65 -13.54 -13.83
CA ILE A 66 -3.72 -12.82 -14.54
C ILE A 66 -3.17 -12.33 -15.90
N PRO A 67 -3.32 -13.12 -16.99
CA PRO A 67 -2.89 -12.70 -18.31
C PRO A 67 -3.89 -11.72 -18.94
N LEU A 68 -3.38 -10.96 -19.91
CA LEU A 68 -4.15 -10.27 -20.92
C LEU A 68 -3.72 -10.81 -22.28
N SER A 69 -4.68 -11.33 -23.03
CA SER A 69 -4.50 -11.76 -24.42
C SER A 69 -5.40 -10.98 -25.35
N PHE A 70 -5.02 -10.92 -26.63
CA PHE A 70 -5.90 -10.41 -27.67
C PHE A 70 -5.92 -11.32 -28.88
N SER A 71 -6.96 -11.19 -29.69
CA SER A 71 -7.09 -11.87 -30.98
C SER A 71 -7.69 -10.94 -32.02
N THR A 72 -7.31 -11.16 -33.27
CA THR A 72 -7.85 -10.49 -34.46
C THR A 72 -8.21 -11.55 -35.50
N PRO A 73 -8.88 -11.18 -36.60
CA PRO A 73 -9.11 -12.10 -37.72
C PRO A 73 -7.80 -12.65 -38.33
N SER A 74 -6.71 -11.88 -38.24
CA SER A 74 -5.39 -12.21 -38.77
C SER A 74 -4.49 -12.94 -37.76
N LEU A 75 -4.77 -12.81 -36.45
CA LEU A 75 -3.93 -13.31 -35.38
C LEU A 75 -4.75 -14.13 -34.37
N ARG A 76 -4.40 -15.42 -34.25
CA ARG A 76 -4.90 -16.26 -33.17
C ARG A 76 -4.49 -15.66 -31.82
N GLU A 77 -5.32 -15.87 -30.79
CA GLU A 77 -5.09 -15.42 -29.42
C GLU A 77 -3.62 -15.43 -28.99
N ARG A 78 -3.16 -14.26 -28.53
CA ARG A 78 -1.79 -14.00 -28.13
C ARG A 78 -1.77 -13.25 -26.81
N GLU A 79 -1.04 -13.78 -25.84
CA GLU A 79 -0.77 -13.08 -24.58
C GLU A 79 0.15 -11.89 -24.80
N ILE A 80 -0.29 -10.72 -24.33
CA ILE A 80 0.42 -9.44 -24.43
C ILE A 80 0.87 -8.89 -23.08
N ALA A 81 0.23 -9.29 -22.00
CA ALA A 81 0.56 -8.88 -20.65
C ALA A 81 0.21 -9.98 -19.66
N HIS A 82 0.79 -9.92 -18.46
CA HIS A 82 0.34 -10.72 -17.32
C HIS A 82 0.70 -10.04 -16.01
N ASP A 83 0.01 -10.43 -14.94
CA ASP A 83 0.32 -10.04 -13.58
C ASP A 83 0.38 -11.30 -12.68
N ASP A 84 1.52 -11.58 -12.07
CA ASP A 84 1.82 -12.81 -11.31
C ASP A 84 2.44 -12.56 -9.92
N GLN A 85 2.43 -11.31 -9.45
CA GLN A 85 3.07 -10.85 -8.21
C GLN A 85 4.61 -10.96 -8.13
N ALA A 86 5.30 -11.45 -9.16
CA ALA A 86 6.75 -11.69 -9.12
C ALA A 86 7.50 -11.02 -10.29
N HIS A 87 7.06 -11.30 -11.52
CA HIS A 87 7.64 -10.80 -12.77
C HIS A 87 6.53 -10.25 -13.68
N TRP A 88 5.63 -9.45 -13.11
CA TRP A 88 4.48 -8.91 -13.81
C TRP A 88 4.90 -8.10 -15.05
N HIS A 89 4.12 -8.07 -16.12
CA HIS A 89 4.27 -7.15 -17.25
C HIS A 89 2.89 -6.57 -17.65
N PRO A 90 2.15 -5.92 -16.75
CA PRO A 90 0.75 -5.59 -17.02
C PRO A 90 0.61 -4.35 -17.92
N HIS A 91 1.61 -3.45 -17.94
CA HIS A 91 1.46 -2.08 -18.43
C HIS A 91 1.53 -1.95 -19.96
N VAL A 92 0.52 -2.42 -20.68
CA VAL A 92 0.55 -2.50 -22.15
C VAL A 92 -0.52 -1.67 -22.85
N LEU A 93 -1.55 -1.21 -22.15
CA LEU A 93 -2.63 -0.41 -22.72
C LEU A 93 -2.40 1.08 -22.47
N ARG A 94 -2.61 1.90 -23.50
CA ARG A 94 -2.85 3.34 -23.28
C ARG A 94 -4.28 3.56 -22.82
N TRP A 95 -4.53 4.63 -22.07
CA TRP A 95 -5.88 4.95 -21.61
C TRP A 95 -6.85 5.23 -22.76
N GLU A 96 -6.39 5.87 -23.84
CA GLU A 96 -7.23 6.09 -25.01
C GLU A 96 -7.56 4.79 -25.74
N GLU A 97 -6.62 3.83 -25.77
CA GLU A 97 -6.85 2.51 -26.36
C GLU A 97 -7.85 1.72 -25.51
N LEU A 98 -7.68 1.73 -24.19
CA LEU A 98 -8.58 1.06 -23.24
C LEU A 98 -10.00 1.62 -23.32
N GLU A 99 -10.16 2.95 -23.29
CA GLU A 99 -11.46 3.60 -23.36
C GLU A 99 -12.16 3.23 -24.67
N LEU A 100 -11.44 3.33 -25.80
CA LEU A 100 -11.97 3.02 -27.12
C LEU A 100 -12.44 1.57 -27.23
N ILE A 101 -11.65 0.62 -26.73
CA ILE A 101 -12.00 -0.80 -26.69
C ILE A 101 -13.23 -1.02 -25.82
N CYS A 102 -13.30 -0.43 -24.62
CA CYS A 102 -14.45 -0.59 -23.74
C CYS A 102 -15.74 -0.03 -24.37
N ARG A 103 -15.66 1.10 -25.08
CA ARG A 103 -16.80 1.67 -25.82
C ARG A 103 -17.22 0.77 -26.98
N ALA A 104 -16.27 0.21 -27.72
CA ALA A 104 -16.57 -0.74 -28.80
C ALA A 104 -17.23 -2.04 -28.27
N VAL A 105 -16.82 -2.52 -27.10
CA VAL A 105 -17.43 -3.66 -26.42
C VAL A 105 -18.86 -3.32 -26.00
N ALA A 106 -19.08 -2.15 -25.40
CA ALA A 106 -20.42 -1.69 -25.01
C ALA A 106 -21.36 -1.52 -26.21
N ALA A 107 -20.83 -1.15 -27.38
CA ALA A 107 -21.55 -1.08 -28.64
C ALA A 107 -22.01 -2.47 -29.13
N ALA A 108 -21.19 -3.49 -28.89
CA ALA A 108 -21.40 -4.85 -29.38
C ALA A 108 -22.23 -5.72 -28.41
N ASP A 109 -22.22 -5.40 -27.11
CA ASP A 109 -22.88 -6.18 -26.06
C ASP A 109 -23.42 -5.26 -24.96
N GLU A 110 -24.75 -5.08 -24.93
CA GLU A 110 -25.46 -4.28 -23.92
C GLU A 110 -25.24 -4.78 -22.48
N GLY A 111 -24.80 -6.03 -22.31
CA GLY A 111 -24.41 -6.60 -21.02
C GLY A 111 -23.13 -5.98 -20.43
N TYR A 112 -22.39 -5.20 -21.22
CA TYR A 112 -21.13 -4.55 -20.84
C TYR A 112 -21.18 -3.03 -21.05
N PRO A 113 -21.95 -2.29 -20.23
CA PRO A 113 -22.02 -0.83 -20.35
C PRO A 113 -20.66 -0.17 -20.08
N HIS A 114 -20.46 1.01 -20.68
CA HIS A 114 -19.28 1.85 -20.45
C HIS A 114 -19.70 3.22 -19.85
N PRO A 115 -18.99 3.73 -18.81
CA PRO A 115 -17.97 3.03 -18.02
C PRO A 115 -18.61 1.91 -17.15
N GLY A 116 -17.91 0.79 -17.01
CA GLY A 116 -18.44 -0.41 -16.34
C GLY A 116 -17.43 -1.55 -16.23
N ILE A 117 -17.93 -2.78 -16.19
CA ILE A 117 -17.13 -3.98 -15.85
C ILE A 117 -15.90 -4.20 -16.74
N PRO A 118 -15.95 -4.05 -18.09
CA PRO A 118 -14.74 -4.20 -18.89
C PRO A 118 -13.63 -3.23 -18.48
N LEU A 119 -13.99 -1.98 -18.17
CA LEU A 119 -13.05 -0.96 -17.71
C LEU A 119 -12.37 -1.40 -16.40
N LEU A 120 -13.15 -1.86 -15.42
CA LEU A 120 -12.64 -2.27 -14.11
C LEU A 120 -11.66 -3.45 -14.18
N PHE A 121 -11.90 -4.43 -15.05
CA PHE A 121 -10.96 -5.55 -15.23
C PHE A 121 -9.70 -5.14 -16.00
N LEU A 122 -9.86 -4.34 -17.04
CA LEU A 122 -8.79 -4.08 -17.99
C LEU A 122 -7.86 -2.93 -17.59
N TYR A 123 -8.30 -1.98 -16.73
CA TYR A 123 -7.42 -0.85 -16.37
C TYR A 123 -6.20 -1.26 -15.53
N ARG A 124 -6.21 -2.46 -14.94
CA ARG A 124 -5.01 -3.12 -14.41
C ARG A 124 -3.85 -3.11 -15.40
N PHE A 125 -4.14 -3.15 -16.70
CA PHE A 125 -3.15 -3.18 -17.77
C PHE A 125 -2.88 -1.80 -18.39
N ALA A 126 -3.49 -0.73 -17.85
CA ALA A 126 -3.41 0.64 -18.34
C ALA A 126 -2.88 1.60 -17.26
N PRO A 127 -1.55 1.82 -17.19
CA PRO A 127 -1.00 2.81 -16.26
C PRO A 127 -1.47 4.22 -16.64
N ILE A 128 -1.88 5.00 -15.65
CA ILE A 128 -2.10 6.45 -15.74
C ILE A 128 -0.73 7.13 -15.77
N CYS A 129 -0.41 7.76 -16.88
CA CYS A 129 0.88 8.32 -17.19
C CYS A 129 0.83 9.86 -17.29
N ALA A 130 2.00 10.49 -17.23
CA ALA A 130 2.13 11.90 -17.53
C ALA A 130 1.69 12.18 -18.98
N GLY A 131 0.75 13.10 -19.14
CA GLY A 131 0.13 13.44 -20.42
C GLY A 131 -1.30 12.91 -20.58
N ASP A 132 -1.71 11.95 -19.76
CA ASP A 132 -3.09 11.46 -19.74
C ASP A 132 -4.04 12.49 -19.10
N ASP A 133 -5.32 12.47 -19.50
CA ASP A 133 -6.38 13.25 -18.86
C ASP A 133 -6.82 12.57 -17.55
N VAL A 134 -6.06 12.84 -16.48
CA VAL A 134 -6.24 12.22 -15.17
C VAL A 134 -7.64 12.45 -14.62
N ASP A 135 -8.18 13.67 -14.73
CA ASP A 135 -9.51 14.00 -14.21
C ASP A 135 -10.60 13.19 -14.91
N ARG A 136 -10.53 13.05 -16.24
CA ARG A 136 -11.45 12.18 -17.00
C ARG A 136 -11.32 10.72 -16.59
N ILE A 137 -10.09 10.20 -16.53
CA ILE A 137 -9.83 8.80 -16.18
C ILE A 137 -10.40 8.47 -14.80
N VAL A 138 -10.10 9.32 -13.83
CA VAL A 138 -10.54 9.15 -12.45
C VAL A 138 -12.07 9.29 -12.35
N GLY A 139 -12.68 10.21 -13.09
CA GLY A 139 -14.14 10.33 -13.18
C GLY A 139 -14.81 9.07 -13.77
N MET A 140 -14.23 8.48 -14.82
CA MET A 140 -14.72 7.24 -15.42
C MET A 140 -14.60 6.05 -14.46
N LEU A 141 -13.44 5.89 -13.82
CA LEU A 141 -13.21 4.84 -12.84
C LEU A 141 -14.12 5.00 -11.63
N GLY A 142 -14.23 6.21 -11.06
CA GLY A 142 -15.12 6.50 -9.95
C GLY A 142 -16.58 6.16 -10.27
N SER A 143 -17.03 6.45 -11.50
CA SER A 143 -18.37 6.09 -11.98
C SER A 143 -18.55 4.58 -12.13
N ALA A 144 -17.57 3.87 -12.67
CA ALA A 144 -17.62 2.40 -12.78
C ALA A 144 -17.61 1.73 -11.40
N TRP A 145 -16.75 2.17 -10.49
CA TRP A 145 -16.64 1.65 -9.14
C TRP A 145 -17.89 1.88 -8.30
N LYS A 146 -18.50 3.08 -8.37
CA LYS A 146 -19.75 3.40 -7.69
C LYS A 146 -20.90 2.46 -8.08
N LYS A 147 -20.96 2.03 -9.35
CA LYS A 147 -21.97 1.06 -9.83
C LYS A 147 -21.77 -0.33 -9.24
N VAL A 148 -20.53 -0.70 -8.91
CA VAL A 148 -20.15 -2.06 -8.51
C VAL A 148 -20.08 -2.22 -6.99
N LEU A 149 -19.47 -1.27 -6.29
CA LEU A 149 -19.27 -1.31 -4.83
C LEU A 149 -20.31 -0.49 -4.05
N GLY A 150 -21.05 0.38 -4.71
CA GLY A 150 -21.98 1.30 -4.04
C GLY A 150 -21.28 2.45 -3.30
N PRO A 151 -22.03 3.21 -2.48
CA PRO A 151 -21.47 4.28 -1.63
C PRO A 151 -20.65 3.71 -0.47
N GLY A 152 -19.65 4.47 0.03
CA GLY A 152 -18.84 4.04 1.19
C GLY A 152 -17.63 3.18 0.83
N ALA A 153 -17.20 3.20 -0.43
CA ALA A 153 -16.01 2.49 -0.93
C ALA A 153 -14.90 3.44 -1.39
N GLU A 154 -14.98 4.72 -1.03
CA GLU A 154 -14.15 5.79 -1.58
C GLU A 154 -12.66 5.58 -1.30
N ARG A 155 -12.34 5.09 -0.11
CA ARG A 155 -10.97 4.75 0.30
C ARG A 155 -10.40 3.60 -0.53
N GLU A 156 -11.15 2.52 -0.67
CA GLU A 156 -10.70 1.36 -1.45
C GLU A 156 -10.59 1.70 -2.93
N VAL A 157 -11.55 2.44 -3.47
CA VAL A 157 -11.53 2.94 -4.85
C VAL A 157 -10.31 3.81 -5.10
N ARG A 158 -9.98 4.73 -4.18
CA ARG A 158 -8.76 5.53 -4.30
C ARG A 158 -7.52 4.64 -4.43
N ARG A 159 -7.37 3.64 -3.54
CA ARG A 159 -6.24 2.70 -3.60
C ARG A 159 -6.21 1.90 -4.90
N PHE A 160 -7.38 1.46 -5.39
CA PHE A 160 -7.51 0.76 -6.68
C PHE A 160 -7.02 1.62 -7.85
N VAL A 161 -7.35 2.91 -7.85
CA VAL A 161 -6.94 3.84 -8.90
C VAL A 161 -5.47 4.25 -8.77
N GLU A 162 -5.01 4.57 -7.56
CA GLU A 162 -3.62 4.96 -7.26
C GLU A 162 -2.62 3.86 -7.59
N ARG A 163 -3.02 2.59 -7.55
CA ARG A 163 -2.19 1.48 -8.05
C ARG A 163 -1.83 1.63 -9.53
N ALA A 164 -2.73 2.19 -10.33
CA ALA A 164 -2.49 2.48 -11.73
C ALA A 164 -1.83 3.85 -11.94
N ASP A 165 -1.57 4.64 -10.89
CA ASP A 165 -1.00 5.98 -11.02
C ASP A 165 0.54 5.97 -11.09
N TYR A 166 1.04 6.32 -12.27
CA TYR A 166 2.46 6.45 -12.59
C TYR A 166 2.85 7.89 -12.96
N THR A 167 1.93 8.85 -12.79
CA THR A 167 2.14 10.26 -13.17
C THR A 167 3.30 10.89 -12.41
N SER A 168 3.37 10.71 -11.08
CA SER A 168 4.44 11.26 -10.24
C SER A 168 5.82 10.64 -10.50
N ARG A 169 5.84 9.47 -11.17
CA ARG A 169 7.05 8.74 -11.54
C ARG A 169 7.56 9.15 -12.93
N GLY A 170 6.91 10.09 -13.61
CA GLY A 170 7.37 10.64 -14.89
C GLY A 170 7.26 9.69 -16.09
N TYR A 171 6.53 8.58 -15.95
CA TYR A 171 6.24 7.70 -17.10
C TYR A 171 5.29 8.40 -18.06
N ARG A 172 5.57 8.27 -19.35
CA ARG A 172 4.72 8.77 -20.44
C ARG A 172 4.77 7.82 -21.63
N TRP A 173 3.73 7.89 -22.46
CA TRP A 173 3.70 7.20 -23.74
C TRP A 173 4.40 8.03 -24.81
N PHE A 174 5.14 7.35 -25.68
CA PHE A 174 5.85 7.89 -26.82
C PHE A 174 5.40 7.17 -28.08
N PHE A 175 5.28 7.90 -29.16
CA PHE A 175 4.98 7.35 -30.48
C PHE A 175 6.23 7.42 -31.35
N GLU A 176 6.52 6.34 -32.06
CA GLU A 176 7.64 6.25 -32.98
C GLU A 176 7.17 5.72 -34.33
N GLY A 177 7.38 6.51 -35.38
CA GLY A 177 6.89 6.26 -36.74
C GLY A 177 6.26 7.50 -37.38
N GLU A 178 6.26 7.56 -38.71
CA GLU A 178 5.73 8.71 -39.46
C GLU A 178 4.21 8.59 -39.74
N SER A 179 3.66 7.37 -39.78
CA SER A 179 2.26 7.05 -40.15
C SER A 179 1.97 5.54 -39.98
N ASP A 180 0.81 5.07 -40.46
CA ASP A 180 0.31 3.68 -40.43
C ASP A 180 1.42 2.63 -40.33
N GLY A 181 1.56 2.02 -39.15
CA GLY A 181 2.64 1.08 -38.82
C GLY A 181 3.60 1.57 -37.74
N GLY A 182 3.51 2.84 -37.34
CA GLY A 182 4.16 3.32 -36.12
C GLY A 182 3.69 2.58 -34.86
N TYR A 183 4.45 2.75 -33.78
CA TYR A 183 4.21 2.05 -32.52
C TYR A 183 4.29 2.99 -31.33
N TRP A 184 3.53 2.64 -30.29
CA TRP A 184 3.63 3.31 -28.99
C TRP A 184 4.46 2.48 -28.02
N TRP A 185 5.26 3.18 -27.22
CA TRP A 185 6.03 2.61 -26.11
C TRP A 185 5.97 3.52 -24.87
N ILE A 186 6.21 2.97 -23.69
CA ILE A 186 6.18 3.70 -22.40
C ILE A 186 7.59 3.81 -21.80
N GLY A 187 7.92 4.97 -21.22
CA GLY A 187 9.21 5.19 -20.54
C GLY A 187 9.27 6.49 -19.73
N GLN A 188 10.38 6.68 -19.01
CA GLN A 188 10.68 7.89 -18.21
C GLN A 188 11.57 8.85 -19.00
N GLY A 189 11.01 9.53 -20.00
CA GLY A 189 11.77 10.42 -20.89
C GLY A 189 12.21 9.74 -22.20
N GLU A 190 12.66 10.56 -23.16
CA GLU A 190 12.93 10.12 -24.54
C GLU A 190 14.18 9.21 -24.65
N ASP A 191 15.16 9.43 -23.77
CA ASP A 191 16.42 8.67 -23.73
C ASP A 191 16.33 7.40 -22.88
N ALA A 192 15.17 7.08 -22.29
CA ALA A 192 15.00 5.97 -21.38
C ALA A 192 14.94 4.61 -22.12
N GLU A 193 16.08 4.16 -22.66
CA GLU A 193 16.31 2.74 -22.95
C GLU A 193 16.00 1.84 -21.73
N SER A 194 16.03 2.44 -20.54
CA SER A 194 15.88 1.84 -19.23
C SER A 194 14.44 1.56 -18.76
N ALA A 195 13.39 1.77 -19.56
CA ALA A 195 12.04 1.35 -19.12
C ALA A 195 11.97 -0.16 -18.78
N ALA A 196 12.81 -0.99 -19.42
CA ALA A 196 12.95 -2.41 -19.06
C ALA A 196 13.73 -2.65 -17.75
N ALA A 197 14.47 -1.67 -17.27
CA ALA A 197 15.37 -1.76 -16.11
C ALA A 197 14.91 -0.92 -14.90
N SER A 198 13.96 0.00 -15.07
CA SER A 198 13.37 0.71 -13.94
C SER A 198 12.41 -0.24 -13.23
N ASP A 199 12.68 -0.54 -11.96
CA ASP A 199 11.94 -1.48 -11.08
C ASP A 199 10.43 -1.19 -10.93
N ASP A 200 9.89 -0.15 -11.58
CA ASP A 200 8.54 0.35 -11.32
C ASP A 200 7.51 0.05 -12.43
N VAL A 201 7.89 0.05 -13.73
CA VAL A 201 6.96 -0.24 -14.85
C VAL A 201 7.46 -1.40 -15.67
N TYR A 202 6.88 -2.56 -15.43
CA TYR A 202 7.11 -3.72 -16.24
C TYR A 202 6.11 -3.76 -17.39
N THR A 203 6.62 -3.69 -18.62
CA THR A 203 5.81 -3.66 -19.84
C THR A 203 6.45 -4.52 -20.93
N ARG A 204 5.64 -4.98 -21.90
CA ARG A 204 6.15 -5.50 -23.19
C ARG A 204 6.22 -4.43 -24.28
N ARG A 205 5.69 -3.23 -24.03
CA ARG A 205 5.75 -2.05 -24.92
C ARG A 205 6.84 -1.08 -24.48
N TRP A 206 8.03 -1.59 -24.18
CA TRP A 206 9.23 -0.75 -24.08
C TRP A 206 9.95 -0.75 -25.42
N LYS A 207 10.68 0.34 -25.71
CA LYS A 207 11.26 0.61 -27.03
C LYS A 207 11.95 -0.62 -27.67
N GLY A 208 12.92 -1.22 -27.00
CA GLY A 208 13.69 -2.33 -27.55
C GLY A 208 12.94 -3.67 -27.65
N ALA A 209 11.85 -3.91 -26.91
CA ALA A 209 11.00 -5.09 -27.17
C ALA A 209 10.21 -4.91 -28.46
N VAL A 210 9.69 -3.71 -28.67
CA VAL A 210 8.91 -3.39 -29.87
C VAL A 210 9.81 -3.42 -31.11
N GLU A 211 11.00 -2.83 -31.04
CA GLU A 211 11.99 -2.86 -32.13
C GLU A 211 12.46 -4.27 -32.50
N LYS A 212 12.53 -5.18 -31.52
CA LYS A 212 12.94 -6.59 -31.75
C LYS A 212 11.79 -7.49 -32.20
N GLY A 213 10.61 -6.92 -32.50
CA GLY A 213 9.44 -7.70 -32.91
C GLY A 213 8.82 -8.52 -31.77
N GLY A 214 9.09 -8.15 -30.51
CA GLY A 214 8.45 -8.77 -29.34
C GLY A 214 6.98 -8.35 -29.15
N TRP A 215 6.50 -7.38 -29.94
CA TRP A 215 5.14 -6.86 -29.90
C TRP A 215 4.51 -6.88 -31.30
N GLU A 216 3.28 -7.39 -31.40
CA GLU A 216 2.53 -7.56 -32.66
C GLU A 216 1.88 -6.24 -33.11
N ASN A 217 2.69 -5.22 -33.44
CA ASN A 217 2.21 -3.87 -33.76
C ASN A 217 1.11 -3.85 -34.82
N ALA A 218 1.28 -4.59 -35.91
CA ALA A 218 0.33 -4.57 -37.02
C ALA A 218 -1.06 -5.10 -36.59
N ALA A 219 -1.09 -6.23 -35.89
CA ALA A 219 -2.33 -6.81 -35.38
C ALA A 219 -2.95 -5.95 -34.27
N TRP A 220 -2.12 -5.35 -33.40
CA TRP A 220 -2.59 -4.43 -32.38
C TRP A 220 -3.26 -3.19 -32.98
N ASN A 221 -2.61 -2.57 -33.97
CA ASN A 221 -3.16 -1.42 -34.68
C ASN A 221 -4.46 -1.79 -35.42
N GLU A 222 -4.53 -2.98 -36.04
CA GLU A 222 -5.77 -3.50 -36.65
C GLU A 222 -6.92 -3.56 -35.64
N LEU A 223 -6.66 -4.04 -34.42
CA LEU A 223 -7.64 -4.11 -33.34
C LEU A 223 -8.11 -2.72 -32.88
N VAL A 224 -7.18 -1.79 -32.67
CA VAL A 224 -7.48 -0.41 -32.24
C VAL A 224 -8.27 0.32 -33.32
N ASP A 225 -7.92 0.14 -34.59
CA ASP A 225 -8.63 0.74 -35.71
C ASP A 225 -10.05 0.20 -35.84
N GLU A 226 -10.28 -1.10 -35.63
CA GLU A 226 -11.65 -1.63 -35.62
C GLU A 226 -12.46 -1.09 -34.44
N ALA A 227 -11.86 -0.99 -33.24
CA ALA A 227 -12.54 -0.38 -32.09
C ALA A 227 -12.97 1.06 -32.42
N ARG A 228 -12.09 1.82 -33.09
CA ARG A 228 -12.41 3.17 -33.59
C ARG A 228 -13.58 3.17 -34.54
N ARG A 229 -13.56 2.32 -35.57
CA ARG A 229 -14.66 2.20 -36.53
C ARG A 229 -15.98 1.85 -35.84
N VAL A 230 -15.99 0.91 -34.90
CA VAL A 230 -17.20 0.55 -34.14
C VAL A 230 -17.77 1.78 -33.42
N VAL A 231 -16.93 2.53 -32.72
CA VAL A 231 -17.34 3.71 -31.95
C VAL A 231 -17.76 4.89 -32.85
N GLU A 232 -17.03 5.18 -33.91
CA GLU A 232 -17.41 6.22 -34.88
C GLU A 232 -18.76 5.91 -35.56
N GLY A 233 -19.03 4.62 -35.81
CA GLY A 233 -20.33 4.18 -36.33
C GLY A 233 -21.50 4.44 -35.36
N LEU A 234 -21.23 4.60 -34.07
CA LEU A 234 -22.25 5.00 -33.08
C LEU A 234 -22.52 6.50 -33.11
N ALA A 235 -21.51 7.33 -33.37
CA ALA A 235 -21.67 8.79 -33.43
C ALA A 235 -22.60 9.19 -34.59
N ASP A 236 -22.47 8.53 -35.74
CA ASP A 236 -23.41 8.67 -36.86
C ASP A 236 -24.84 8.21 -36.51
N GLY A 237 -24.97 7.36 -35.49
CA GLY A 237 -26.24 6.79 -35.00
C GLY A 237 -26.87 7.51 -33.79
N GLY A 238 -26.25 8.57 -33.25
CA GLY A 238 -26.79 9.37 -32.14
C GLY A 238 -26.50 8.83 -30.74
N TRP A 239 -25.32 8.25 -30.50
CA TRP A 239 -24.90 7.90 -29.13
C TRP A 239 -24.39 9.14 -28.36
N ASP A 240 -25.29 9.78 -27.60
CA ASP A 240 -24.99 10.86 -26.63
C ASP A 240 -24.35 10.33 -25.33
N GLY A 241 -23.57 9.25 -25.41
CA GLY A 241 -22.90 8.65 -24.25
C GLY A 241 -21.68 9.44 -23.78
N ASP A 242 -21.68 10.76 -23.95
CA ASP A 242 -20.82 11.63 -23.16
C ASP A 242 -21.09 11.27 -21.70
N ALA A 243 -20.08 10.67 -21.08
CA ALA A 243 -20.13 10.24 -19.70
C ALA A 243 -20.74 11.39 -18.90
N GLU A 244 -21.84 11.16 -18.17
CA GLU A 244 -22.48 12.19 -17.36
C GLU A 244 -21.42 12.90 -16.49
N GLU A 245 -20.90 14.02 -17.01
CA GLU A 245 -20.00 14.93 -16.32
C GLU A 245 -20.85 15.56 -15.23
N GLY A 246 -20.85 15.02 -14.02
CA GLY A 246 -21.53 15.78 -12.96
C GLY A 246 -21.68 15.19 -11.57
N THR A 247 -21.57 13.88 -11.34
CA THR A 247 -21.78 13.35 -9.97
C THR A 247 -20.84 12.21 -9.57
N GLY A 248 -19.76 12.05 -10.34
CA GLY A 248 -18.71 11.09 -10.06
C GLY A 248 -17.99 11.41 -8.75
N LEU A 249 -17.50 10.36 -8.11
CA LEU A 249 -16.57 10.45 -7.00
C LEU A 249 -15.45 11.46 -7.30
N THR A 250 -15.36 12.56 -6.57
CA THR A 250 -14.20 13.48 -6.61
C THR A 250 -13.03 12.81 -5.91
N LEU A 251 -12.35 11.96 -6.68
CA LEU A 251 -11.10 11.33 -6.28
C LEU A 251 -9.97 12.23 -6.77
N THR A 252 -9.21 12.80 -5.85
CA THR A 252 -7.94 13.45 -6.18
C THR A 252 -6.83 12.43 -5.96
N LEU A 253 -6.06 12.13 -7.01
CA LEU A 253 -4.88 11.27 -6.88
C LEU A 253 -3.82 11.98 -6.04
N ARG A 254 -3.18 11.21 -5.17
CA ARG A 254 -2.15 11.73 -4.26
C ARG A 254 -0.78 11.59 -4.91
N GLU A 255 0.07 12.59 -4.72
CA GLU A 255 1.46 12.46 -5.14
C GLU A 255 2.15 11.32 -4.37
N HIS A 256 2.78 10.39 -5.09
CA HIS A 256 3.51 9.29 -4.47
C HIS A 256 4.99 9.62 -4.30
N TYR A 257 5.48 9.55 -3.07
CA TYR A 257 6.89 9.73 -2.73
C TYR A 257 7.50 8.40 -2.33
N ARG A 258 8.44 7.87 -3.12
CA ARG A 258 9.24 6.70 -2.75
C ARG A 258 10.49 7.15 -2.00
N LEU A 259 10.68 6.59 -0.81
CA LEU A 259 11.76 6.90 0.11
C LEU A 259 12.54 5.64 0.41
N ASP A 260 13.87 5.76 0.52
CA ASP A 260 14.75 4.70 0.99
C ASP A 260 15.23 5.05 2.38
N LEU A 261 14.85 4.22 3.35
CA LEU A 261 15.24 4.33 4.75
C LEU A 261 16.41 3.38 5.03
N TRP A 262 17.53 3.96 5.46
CA TRP A 262 18.76 3.26 5.82
C TRP A 262 18.97 3.37 7.32
N LEU A 263 18.77 2.26 8.02
CA LEU A 263 18.87 2.18 9.46
C LEU A 263 20.22 1.57 9.85
N ALA A 264 21.08 2.36 10.50
CA ALA A 264 22.36 1.86 11.01
C ALA A 264 22.12 0.96 12.23
N LEU A 265 22.83 -0.17 12.32
CA LEU A 265 22.68 -1.12 13.43
C LEU A 265 23.90 -1.17 14.36
N THR A 266 25.08 -0.81 13.85
CA THR A 266 26.37 -0.99 14.55
C THR A 266 27.05 0.33 14.89
N GLU A 267 26.32 1.42 15.09
CA GLU A 267 26.91 2.69 15.55
C GLU A 267 27.28 2.55 17.03
N ASN A 268 28.51 2.94 17.40
CA ASN A 268 29.07 2.65 18.73
C ASN A 268 28.29 3.30 19.88
N ASP A 269 27.72 4.48 19.63
CA ASP A 269 26.94 5.24 20.61
C ASP A 269 25.52 4.70 20.78
N ARG A 270 24.96 4.03 19.75
CA ARG A 270 23.59 3.51 19.74
C ARG A 270 23.51 2.17 19.01
N PRO A 271 24.14 1.12 19.52
CA PRO A 271 24.03 -0.19 18.89
C PRO A 271 22.56 -0.63 18.94
N MET A 272 22.06 -1.10 17.81
CA MET A 272 20.71 -1.63 17.73
C MET A 272 20.73 -3.13 17.52
N HIS A 273 19.74 -3.80 18.08
CA HIS A 273 19.55 -5.22 17.83
C HIS A 273 19.31 -5.48 16.33
N GLN A 274 19.85 -6.57 15.79
CA GLN A 274 19.75 -6.93 14.36
C GLN A 274 18.31 -7.08 13.81
N ARG A 275 17.31 -7.17 14.69
CA ARG A 275 15.87 -7.22 14.32
C ARG A 275 15.16 -5.86 14.43
N ALA A 276 15.85 -4.80 14.86
CA ALA A 276 15.27 -3.47 15.03
C ALA A 276 14.63 -2.94 13.73
N GLY A 277 15.32 -3.12 12.60
CA GLY A 277 14.78 -2.72 11.29
C GLY A 277 13.48 -3.43 10.94
N ARG A 278 13.38 -4.74 11.21
CA ARG A 278 12.12 -5.48 11.04
C ARG A 278 10.97 -4.95 11.91
N TYR A 279 11.21 -4.58 13.18
CA TYR A 279 10.14 -4.01 14.03
C TYR A 279 9.70 -2.63 13.56
N LEU A 280 10.68 -1.81 13.18
CA LEU A 280 10.42 -0.50 12.60
C LEU A 280 9.59 -0.62 11.34
N GLN A 281 10.00 -1.49 10.41
CA GLN A 281 9.36 -1.68 9.13
C GLN A 281 7.91 -2.15 9.26
N LEU A 282 7.65 -3.15 10.12
CA LEU A 282 6.29 -3.62 10.36
C LEU A 282 5.43 -2.52 11.00
N THR A 283 5.96 -1.83 12.01
CA THR A 283 5.22 -0.73 12.66
C THR A 283 4.92 0.41 11.69
N LEU A 284 5.90 0.80 10.86
CA LEU A 284 5.72 1.84 9.85
C LEU A 284 4.69 1.44 8.81
N LYS A 285 4.80 0.22 8.27
CA LYS A 285 3.83 -0.33 7.32
C LYS A 285 2.41 -0.17 7.85
N ASP A 286 2.19 -0.57 9.08
CA ASP A 286 0.86 -0.58 9.67
C ASP A 286 0.34 0.82 9.97
N LEU A 287 1.17 1.70 10.55
CA LEU A 287 0.79 3.09 10.77
C LEU A 287 0.45 3.78 9.45
N LEU A 288 1.31 3.67 8.45
CA LEU A 288 1.08 4.31 7.15
C LEU A 288 -0.18 3.78 6.47
N ARG A 289 -0.46 2.47 6.52
CA ARG A 289 -1.69 1.90 5.97
C ARG A 289 -2.94 2.32 6.74
N ILE A 290 -2.89 2.33 8.07
CA ILE A 290 -4.01 2.72 8.94
C ILE A 290 -4.37 4.20 8.78
N PHE A 291 -3.37 5.07 8.63
CA PHE A 291 -3.59 6.48 8.36
C PHE A 291 -3.90 6.79 6.89
N ASP A 292 -3.95 5.76 6.04
CA ASP A 292 -4.05 5.91 4.59
C ASP A 292 -3.01 6.93 4.07
N LEU A 293 -1.77 6.82 4.55
CA LEU A 293 -0.66 7.71 4.21
C LEU A 293 0.40 7.02 3.36
N GLY A 294 0.37 5.69 3.21
CA GLY A 294 1.45 5.00 2.54
C GLY A 294 1.57 3.52 2.85
N ASP A 295 2.74 2.99 2.50
CA ASP A 295 3.16 1.63 2.78
C ASP A 295 4.67 1.57 3.06
N ALA A 296 5.14 0.49 3.67
CA ALA A 296 6.56 0.26 3.89
C ALA A 296 6.92 -1.23 3.81
N GLY A 297 8.13 -1.52 3.36
CA GLY A 297 8.60 -2.90 3.20
C GLY A 297 10.12 -3.03 3.26
N PRO A 298 10.62 -4.27 3.28
CA PRO A 298 12.06 -4.51 3.32
C PRO A 298 12.64 -4.31 1.92
N SER A 299 13.80 -3.66 1.83
CA SER A 299 14.60 -3.56 0.60
C SER A 299 15.84 -4.44 0.66
N GLY A 300 16.42 -4.63 1.85
CA GLY A 300 17.63 -5.43 2.02
C GLY A 300 18.30 -5.18 3.35
N ALA A 301 19.51 -5.72 3.52
CA ALA A 301 20.36 -5.45 4.66
C ALA A 301 21.82 -5.59 4.25
N SER A 302 22.70 -4.83 4.88
CA SER A 302 24.15 -5.00 4.71
C SER A 302 24.74 -5.71 5.92
N SER A 303 25.77 -6.51 5.68
CA SER A 303 26.56 -7.13 6.74
C SER A 303 28.05 -6.96 6.46
N THR A 304 28.85 -7.01 7.52
CA THR A 304 30.31 -7.04 7.46
C THR A 304 30.82 -8.27 8.22
N LEU A 305 32.03 -8.72 7.90
CA LEU A 305 32.68 -9.80 8.63
C LEU A 305 33.51 -9.20 9.78
N ILE A 306 33.11 -9.49 11.02
CA ILE A 306 33.86 -9.17 12.24
C ILE A 306 34.26 -10.50 12.88
N ASP A 307 35.57 -10.75 13.01
CA ASP A 307 36.13 -12.00 13.54
C ASP A 307 35.58 -13.28 12.88
N GLY A 308 35.38 -13.22 11.56
CA GLY A 308 34.86 -14.33 10.76
C GLY A 308 33.35 -14.56 10.90
N ARG A 309 32.64 -13.73 11.67
CA ARG A 309 31.18 -13.77 11.79
C ARG A 309 30.56 -12.64 10.97
N SER A 310 29.51 -12.96 10.23
CA SER A 310 28.69 -11.95 9.55
C SER A 310 27.87 -11.20 10.61
N VAL A 311 28.06 -9.89 10.66
CA VAL A 311 27.34 -8.98 11.55
C VAL A 311 26.56 -8.00 10.68
N TYR A 312 25.25 -7.93 10.87
CA TYR A 312 24.42 -6.95 10.18
C TYR A 312 24.80 -5.53 10.63
N THR A 313 25.15 -4.68 9.68
CA THR A 313 25.57 -3.29 9.94
C THR A 313 24.50 -2.27 9.60
N SER A 314 23.59 -2.61 8.68
CA SER A 314 22.44 -1.78 8.36
C SER A 314 21.26 -2.60 7.86
N ASP A 315 20.07 -2.07 8.06
CA ASP A 315 18.81 -2.57 7.52
C ASP A 315 18.22 -1.52 6.57
N HIS A 316 17.75 -1.94 5.40
CA HIS A 316 17.25 -1.05 4.34
C HIS A 316 15.78 -1.35 4.10
N SER A 317 14.97 -0.30 4.16
CA SER A 317 13.52 -0.38 3.93
C SER A 317 13.11 0.62 2.86
N TRP A 318 12.16 0.25 2.03
CA TRP A 318 11.46 1.20 1.19
C TRP A 318 10.23 1.72 1.95
N VAL A 319 9.91 2.99 1.75
CA VAL A 319 8.71 3.63 2.28
C VAL A 319 8.06 4.41 1.16
N VAL A 320 6.78 4.20 0.92
CA VAL A 320 6.00 5.00 -0.03
C VAL A 320 5.01 5.83 0.76
N ILE A 321 5.02 7.15 0.55
CA ILE A 321 4.07 8.08 1.15
C ILE A 321 3.11 8.57 0.05
N TRP A 322 1.80 8.44 0.27
CA TRP A 322 0.73 8.87 -0.62
C TRP A 322 0.18 10.22 -0.17
N GLY A 323 0.68 11.30 -0.77
CA GLY A 323 0.35 12.66 -0.36
C GLY A 323 0.79 12.96 1.07
N GLY A 324 0.59 14.20 1.52
CA GLY A 324 0.87 14.56 2.91
C GLY A 324 2.30 14.24 3.37
N LEU A 325 3.30 14.41 2.48
CA LEU A 325 4.71 14.09 2.76
C LEU A 325 5.20 14.58 4.13
N PRO A 326 4.89 15.82 4.60
CA PRO A 326 5.30 16.26 5.93
C PRO A 326 4.78 15.36 7.05
N ARG A 327 3.52 14.90 6.98
CA ARG A 327 2.94 13.99 7.97
C ARG A 327 3.56 12.60 7.90
N GLY A 328 3.81 12.07 6.70
CA GLY A 328 4.51 10.80 6.52
C GLY A 328 5.92 10.84 7.11
N ARG A 329 6.68 11.91 6.82
CA ARG A 329 8.01 12.16 7.37
C ARG A 329 7.99 12.28 8.90
N ALA A 330 7.02 12.99 9.46
CA ALA A 330 6.84 13.12 10.89
C ALA A 330 6.69 11.76 11.59
N ILE A 331 5.84 10.89 11.03
CA ILE A 331 5.63 9.53 11.55
C ILE A 331 6.93 8.73 11.49
N ILE A 332 7.64 8.75 10.36
CA ILE A 332 8.94 8.07 10.20
C ILE A 332 9.93 8.53 11.27
N LYS A 333 10.05 9.85 11.44
CA LYS A 333 10.96 10.47 12.40
C LYS A 333 10.64 10.09 13.84
N GLN A 334 9.36 10.13 14.23
CA GLN A 334 8.92 9.66 15.54
C GLN A 334 9.24 8.19 15.77
N MET A 335 9.02 7.32 14.78
CA MET A 335 9.33 5.89 14.93
C MET A 335 10.83 5.66 15.13
N LEU A 336 11.67 6.41 14.41
CA LEU A 336 13.12 6.39 14.59
C LEU A 336 13.54 6.90 15.96
N TRP A 337 12.93 7.98 16.45
CA TRP A 337 13.17 8.48 17.80
C TRP A 337 12.74 7.49 18.89
N TRP A 338 11.56 6.88 18.76
CA TRP A 338 11.08 5.84 19.67
C TRP A 338 11.99 4.61 19.69
N LEU A 339 12.57 4.26 18.55
CA LEU A 339 13.55 3.18 18.43
C LEU A 339 14.94 3.57 18.95
N VAL A 340 15.17 4.85 19.26
CA VAL A 340 16.48 5.39 19.62
C VAL A 340 17.48 5.20 18.47
N ALA A 341 17.02 5.42 17.24
CA ALA A 341 17.79 5.15 16.03
C ALA A 341 19.10 5.98 15.98
N PRO A 342 20.18 5.45 15.41
CA PRO A 342 21.46 6.15 15.35
C PRO A 342 21.43 7.37 14.42
N LEU A 343 22.34 8.33 14.65
CA LEU A 343 22.45 9.54 13.84
C LEU A 343 22.84 9.25 12.39
N ALA A 344 23.54 8.14 12.12
CA ALA A 344 23.84 7.70 10.77
C ALA A 344 22.63 7.18 10.00
N THR A 345 21.45 7.10 10.61
CA THR A 345 20.20 6.75 9.92
C THR A 345 19.87 7.79 8.86
N THR A 346 19.61 7.37 7.62
CA THR A 346 19.28 8.30 6.53
C THR A 346 17.96 7.94 5.86
N LEU A 347 17.26 8.97 5.38
CA LEU A 347 16.07 8.84 4.55
C LEU A 347 16.35 9.57 3.23
N ARG A 348 16.25 8.86 2.10
CA ARG A 348 16.60 9.39 0.77
C ARG A 348 15.40 9.32 -0.17
N ASN A 349 15.36 10.18 -1.18
CA ASN A 349 14.37 10.06 -2.25
C ASN A 349 14.80 8.92 -3.19
N GLY A 350 13.98 7.88 -3.28
CA GLY A 350 14.24 6.71 -4.12
C GLY A 350 14.00 6.96 -5.61
N THR A 351 13.26 8.00 -6.00
CA THR A 351 12.93 8.24 -7.43
C THR A 351 13.96 9.09 -8.17
N ASN A 352 14.71 9.96 -7.48
CA ASN A 352 15.60 10.91 -8.15
C ASN A 352 16.98 11.10 -7.52
N TYR A 353 17.37 10.29 -6.54
CA TYR A 353 18.60 10.43 -5.74
C TYR A 353 18.84 11.84 -5.15
N LYS A 354 17.91 12.79 -5.28
CA LYS A 354 18.02 14.08 -4.61
C LYS A 354 17.76 13.81 -3.14
N THR A 355 18.75 14.08 -2.32
CA THR A 355 18.64 13.96 -0.87
C THR A 355 17.47 14.81 -0.40
N LEU A 356 16.39 14.16 0.03
CA LEU A 356 15.42 14.82 0.90
C LEU A 356 16.19 15.24 2.13
N GLN A 357 16.12 16.52 2.50
CA GLN A 357 16.70 16.97 3.76
C GLN A 357 15.97 16.22 4.87
N PHE A 358 16.67 15.29 5.51
CA PHE A 358 16.17 14.52 6.62
C PHE A 358 17.28 14.49 7.67
N ASN A 359 17.11 15.30 8.71
CA ASN A 359 18.01 15.34 9.84
C ASN A 359 17.26 14.83 11.08
N LEU A 360 17.71 13.69 11.63
CA LEU A 360 17.10 13.10 12.82
C LEU A 360 17.30 13.97 14.07
N ALA A 361 18.33 14.82 14.09
CA ALA A 361 18.64 15.72 15.21
C ALA A 361 17.89 17.06 15.15
N ASP A 362 17.21 17.37 14.06
CA ASP A 362 16.40 18.58 13.93
C ASP A 362 15.01 18.28 14.52
N GLU A 363 14.59 18.95 15.59
CA GLU A 363 13.25 18.73 16.17
C GLU A 363 12.15 19.47 15.41
N ASP A 364 12.48 20.61 14.79
CA ASP A 364 11.50 21.56 14.25
C ASP A 364 10.90 21.08 12.91
N GLU A 365 11.66 20.28 12.15
CA GLU A 365 11.19 19.74 10.88
C GLU A 365 10.21 18.57 11.09
N ASP A 366 9.04 18.66 10.47
CA ASP A 366 7.99 17.62 10.47
C ASP A 366 7.37 17.33 11.85
N GLN A 367 7.13 18.35 12.70
CA GLN A 367 6.40 18.13 13.95
C GLN A 367 4.92 17.79 13.70
N THR A 368 4.38 16.92 14.54
CA THR A 368 2.94 16.68 14.63
C THR A 368 2.47 16.89 16.06
N GLU A 369 1.24 17.37 16.20
CA GLU A 369 0.60 17.54 17.52
C GLU A 369 0.32 16.18 18.20
N GLU A 370 0.31 15.09 17.43
CA GLU A 370 0.06 13.73 17.89
C GLU A 370 1.36 12.91 17.96
N SER A 371 1.46 12.03 18.96
CA SER A 371 2.49 10.98 18.98
C SER A 371 1.91 9.66 18.50
N TYR A 372 2.61 8.98 17.59
CA TYR A 372 2.17 7.72 17.00
C TYR A 372 2.96 6.56 17.57
N LEU A 373 2.31 5.41 17.77
CA LEU A 373 2.93 4.15 18.20
C LEU A 373 2.17 2.97 17.59
N GLY A 374 2.87 1.88 17.33
CA GLY A 374 2.24 0.59 17.04
C GLY A 374 1.83 -0.14 18.31
N ILE A 375 0.85 -1.02 18.19
CA ILE A 375 0.42 -1.98 19.21
C ILE A 375 0.57 -3.37 18.60
N CYS A 376 1.26 -4.26 19.30
CA CYS A 376 1.40 -5.66 18.90
C CYS A 376 1.26 -6.61 20.11
N VAL A 377 0.98 -7.88 19.85
CA VAL A 377 0.95 -8.92 20.89
C VAL A 377 2.00 -9.98 20.56
N PRO A 378 3.06 -10.11 21.37
CA PRO A 378 4.09 -11.09 21.09
C PRO A 378 3.52 -12.51 21.10
N GLN A 379 3.89 -13.31 20.10
CA GLN A 379 3.60 -14.75 20.08
C GLN A 379 4.86 -15.53 20.46
N ILE A 380 4.69 -16.44 21.42
CA ILE A 380 5.72 -17.38 21.81
C ILE A 380 5.52 -18.61 20.94
N LEU A 381 6.43 -18.83 19.98
CA LEU A 381 6.44 -20.05 19.19
C LEU A 381 7.35 -21.08 19.86
N PRO A 382 7.01 -22.39 19.82
CA PRO A 382 7.95 -23.44 20.18
C PRO A 382 9.24 -23.28 19.33
N ASP A 383 10.41 -23.41 19.96
CA ASP A 383 11.73 -23.43 19.32
C ASP A 383 12.25 -22.12 18.69
N CYS A 384 11.46 -21.05 18.70
CA CYS A 384 11.94 -19.70 18.40
C CYS A 384 11.87 -18.90 19.69
N ASP A 385 12.94 -18.18 20.05
CA ASP A 385 12.94 -17.37 21.29
C ASP A 385 11.71 -16.45 21.38
N TRP A 386 11.17 -16.02 20.24
CA TRP A 386 9.84 -15.41 20.07
C TRP A 386 9.63 -14.92 18.62
N LEU A 387 8.36 -14.75 18.22
CA LEU A 387 7.93 -14.01 17.04
C LEU A 387 6.96 -12.92 17.51
N VAL A 388 7.22 -11.62 17.31
CA VAL A 388 6.14 -10.65 17.52
C VAL A 388 5.14 -10.91 16.43
N SER A 389 4.03 -11.50 16.84
CA SER A 389 2.87 -11.52 16.02
C SER A 389 2.31 -10.12 16.03
N HIS A 390 2.40 -9.53 14.87
CA HIS A 390 1.59 -8.41 14.52
C HIS A 390 0.22 -9.02 14.24
N THR A 391 -0.40 -9.78 15.15
CA THR A 391 -1.79 -10.23 15.00
C THR A 391 -2.54 -10.07 16.30
N LEU A 392 -3.28 -8.97 16.38
CA LEU A 392 -4.12 -8.56 17.47
C LEU A 392 -5.29 -9.57 17.56
N PRO A 393 -5.40 -10.35 18.65
CA PRO A 393 -6.55 -11.21 18.83
C PRO A 393 -7.83 -10.37 18.89
N HIS A 394 -8.94 -10.89 18.35
CA HIS A 394 -10.23 -10.20 18.33
C HIS A 394 -10.70 -9.74 19.74
N SER A 395 -10.26 -10.47 20.77
CA SER A 395 -10.50 -10.11 22.17
C SER A 395 -9.94 -8.74 22.56
N LEU A 396 -8.96 -8.18 21.84
CA LEU A 396 -8.37 -6.88 22.17
C LEU A 396 -9.35 -5.72 22.09
N GLN A 397 -10.23 -5.73 21.08
CA GLN A 397 -11.28 -4.71 21.00
C GLN A 397 -12.20 -4.82 22.22
N THR A 398 -12.57 -6.05 22.62
CA THR A 398 -13.38 -6.27 23.83
C THR A 398 -12.65 -5.87 25.11
N THR A 399 -11.32 -6.05 25.16
CA THR A 399 -10.47 -5.60 26.27
C THR A 399 -10.48 -4.08 26.38
N LEU A 400 -10.33 -3.36 25.27
CA LEU A 400 -10.29 -1.89 25.27
C LEU A 400 -11.60 -1.26 25.75
N VAL A 401 -12.74 -1.87 25.40
CA VAL A 401 -14.07 -1.40 25.84
C VAL A 401 -14.52 -2.01 27.17
N SER A 402 -13.70 -2.86 27.79
CA SER A 402 -14.04 -3.47 29.07
C SER A 402 -14.04 -2.43 30.18
N LEU A 403 -14.98 -2.57 31.13
CA LEU A 403 -15.05 -1.70 32.31
C LEU A 403 -13.76 -1.77 33.14
N ASP A 404 -13.05 -2.90 33.14
CA ASP A 404 -11.79 -3.08 33.88
C ASP A 404 -10.67 -2.19 33.32
N VAL A 405 -10.63 -1.99 32.00
CA VAL A 405 -9.63 -1.12 31.35
C VAL A 405 -10.08 0.33 31.40
N LEU A 406 -11.33 0.64 31.04
CA LEU A 406 -11.85 2.01 31.02
C LEU A 406 -11.97 2.60 32.43
N GLY A 407 -12.28 1.79 33.44
CA GLY A 407 -12.66 2.25 34.78
C GLY A 407 -13.77 3.31 34.74
N ASP A 408 -13.75 4.23 35.69
CA ASP A 408 -14.59 5.44 35.65
C ASP A 408 -14.00 6.54 34.73
N THR A 409 -12.90 6.25 34.03
CA THR A 409 -11.96 7.29 33.62
C THR A 409 -12.25 7.92 32.27
N GLY A 410 -13.20 7.46 31.45
CA GLY A 410 -13.37 8.11 30.14
C GLY A 410 -14.64 7.86 29.35
N LYS A 411 -14.89 8.79 28.42
CA LYS A 411 -15.91 8.69 27.38
C LYS A 411 -15.28 8.04 26.15
N VAL A 412 -15.92 6.99 25.65
CA VAL A 412 -15.54 6.33 24.40
C VAL A 412 -16.40 6.88 23.25
N THR A 413 -15.77 7.19 22.13
CA THR A 413 -16.43 7.56 20.87
C THR A 413 -15.87 6.72 19.72
N GLY A 414 -16.75 6.19 18.87
CA GLY A 414 -16.37 5.35 17.73
C GLY A 414 -16.79 3.88 17.90
N PRO A 415 -16.28 2.96 17.06
CA PRO A 415 -15.33 3.24 15.97
C PRO A 415 -15.94 4.17 14.91
N ASN A 416 -15.15 5.07 14.34
CA ASN A 416 -15.56 5.84 13.15
C ASN A 416 -15.49 4.97 11.88
N GLU A 417 -15.74 5.56 10.71
CA GLU A 417 -15.69 4.86 9.42
C GLU A 417 -14.32 4.21 9.12
N ASP A 418 -13.24 4.81 9.61
CA ASP A 418 -11.88 4.31 9.47
C ASP A 418 -11.47 3.29 10.56
N GLY A 419 -12.36 2.99 11.51
CA GLY A 419 -12.10 2.04 12.60
C GLY A 419 -11.45 2.65 13.85
N TRP A 420 -11.28 3.96 13.92
CA TRP A 420 -10.72 4.64 15.10
C TRP A 420 -11.72 4.72 16.25
N LEU A 421 -11.32 4.21 17.41
CA LEU A 421 -11.99 4.37 18.69
C LEU A 421 -11.21 5.37 19.52
N THR A 422 -11.83 6.48 19.90
CA THR A 422 -11.23 7.51 20.74
C THR A 422 -11.74 7.39 22.17
N VAL A 423 -10.81 7.46 23.12
CA VAL A 423 -11.11 7.52 24.56
C VAL A 423 -10.63 8.85 25.10
N THR A 424 -11.56 9.62 25.66
CA THR A 424 -11.25 10.88 26.36
C THR A 424 -11.35 10.66 27.86
N THR A 425 -10.27 10.93 28.59
CA THR A 425 -10.21 10.74 30.04
C THR A 425 -10.78 11.92 30.83
N ALA A 426 -11.09 11.74 32.11
CA ALA A 426 -11.69 12.78 32.95
C ALA A 426 -10.76 13.99 33.18
N ASP A 427 -9.45 13.79 33.11
CA ASP A 427 -8.44 14.87 33.12
C ASP A 427 -8.21 15.52 31.73
N GLY A 428 -9.02 15.14 30.74
CA GLY A 428 -8.97 15.67 29.36
C GLY A 428 -7.88 15.05 28.48
N GLY A 429 -7.23 13.97 28.93
CA GLY A 429 -6.37 13.16 28.08
C GLY A 429 -7.15 12.50 26.94
N GLU A 430 -6.48 12.21 25.82
CA GLU A 430 -7.13 11.68 24.63
C GLU A 430 -6.22 10.69 23.91
N LEU A 431 -6.74 9.47 23.74
CA LEU A 431 -6.11 8.36 23.04
C LEU A 431 -7.01 7.90 21.91
N ALA A 432 -6.47 7.65 20.73
CA ALA A 432 -7.21 7.00 19.64
C ALA A 432 -6.54 5.66 19.31
N PHE A 433 -7.35 4.62 19.23
CA PHE A 433 -6.94 3.26 18.90
C PHE A 433 -7.56 2.88 17.57
N ASN A 434 -6.76 2.31 16.68
CA ASN A 434 -7.27 1.57 15.53
C ASN A 434 -6.66 0.19 15.58
N LEU A 435 -7.43 -0.81 15.98
CA LEU A 435 -6.95 -2.18 16.20
C LEU A 435 -7.13 -3.07 14.96
N GLY A 436 -7.38 -2.47 13.80
CA GLY A 436 -7.81 -3.17 12.58
C GLY A 436 -9.22 -3.77 12.73
N ARG A 437 -10.00 -3.78 11.64
CA ARG A 437 -11.20 -4.64 11.57
C ARG A 437 -10.75 -6.04 11.17
N ALA A 438 -11.12 -7.05 11.95
CA ALA A 438 -10.81 -8.45 11.61
C ALA A 438 -11.41 -8.88 10.26
N ASP A 439 -12.48 -8.20 9.85
CA ASP A 439 -13.22 -8.35 8.61
C ASP A 439 -12.51 -7.71 7.40
N GLU A 440 -11.65 -6.71 7.62
CA GLU A 440 -10.68 -6.26 6.62
C GLU A 440 -9.41 -7.10 6.80
N ALA A 441 -9.42 -8.28 6.19
CA ALA A 441 -8.34 -9.29 6.21
C ALA A 441 -6.97 -8.81 5.66
N GLU A 442 -6.74 -7.50 5.59
CA GLU A 442 -5.58 -6.85 4.99
C GLU A 442 -4.43 -6.63 6.00
N VAL A 443 -4.74 -6.55 7.29
CA VAL A 443 -3.74 -6.33 8.33
C VAL A 443 -3.85 -7.48 9.33
N LYS A 444 -3.01 -8.52 9.17
CA LYS A 444 -2.66 -9.36 10.31
C LYS A 444 -2.25 -8.38 11.40
N GLY A 445 -3.07 -8.38 12.46
CA GLY A 445 -3.27 -7.27 13.38
C GLY A 445 -2.04 -6.73 14.11
N THR A 446 -1.56 -5.61 13.65
CA THR A 446 -1.20 -4.56 14.60
C THR A 446 -2.34 -3.58 14.76
N GLY A 447 -2.28 -2.89 15.87
CA GLY A 447 -3.06 -1.68 16.07
C GLY A 447 -2.17 -0.46 15.90
N ALA A 448 -2.77 0.64 15.46
CA ALA A 448 -2.20 1.95 15.64
C ALA A 448 -2.73 2.59 16.93
N LEU A 449 -1.86 3.35 17.57
CA LEU A 449 -2.17 4.25 18.66
C LEU A 449 -1.78 5.67 18.25
N ALA A 450 -2.73 6.60 18.35
CA ALA A 450 -2.46 8.02 18.28
C ALA A 450 -2.68 8.64 19.66
N LEU A 451 -1.64 9.28 20.18
CA LEU A 451 -1.64 10.01 21.44
C LEU A 451 -1.86 11.48 21.14
N ARG A 452 -3.07 11.99 21.38
CA ARG A 452 -3.45 13.37 21.06
C ARG A 452 -3.23 14.32 22.22
N LYS A 453 -3.61 13.88 23.43
CA LYS A 453 -3.45 14.66 24.67
C LYS A 453 -2.94 13.74 25.75
N ILE A 454 -1.65 13.82 26.00
CA ILE A 454 -0.99 12.96 26.98
C ILE A 454 -1.21 13.56 28.36
N LYS A 455 -1.97 12.83 29.19
CA LYS A 455 -2.29 13.17 30.58
C LYS A 455 -2.16 11.91 31.46
N PRO A 456 -2.01 12.05 32.78
CA PRO A 456 -1.80 10.90 33.66
C PRO A 456 -2.86 9.81 33.52
N GLN A 457 -4.16 10.15 33.41
CA GLN A 457 -5.20 9.13 33.30
C GLN A 457 -5.19 8.42 31.95
N ALA A 458 -4.86 9.12 30.85
CA ALA A 458 -4.69 8.50 29.54
C ALA A 458 -3.52 7.50 29.57
N SER A 459 -2.36 7.88 30.09
CA SER A 459 -1.22 6.97 30.25
C SER A 459 -1.57 5.77 31.15
N ALA A 460 -2.29 5.98 32.25
CA ALA A 460 -2.75 4.90 33.12
C ALA A 460 -3.74 3.95 32.42
N LEU A 461 -4.64 4.47 31.57
CA LEU A 461 -5.55 3.68 30.76
C LEU A 461 -4.78 2.81 29.76
N LEU A 462 -3.81 3.40 29.06
CA LEU A 462 -2.97 2.67 28.12
C LEU A 462 -2.18 1.56 28.83
N HIS A 463 -1.62 1.84 30.02
CA HIS A 463 -0.95 0.83 30.83
C HIS A 463 -1.89 -0.34 31.19
N ARG A 464 -3.11 -0.05 31.69
CA ARG A 464 -4.10 -1.09 32.01
C ARG A 464 -4.49 -1.90 30.77
N PHE A 465 -4.63 -1.24 29.62
CA PHE A 465 -4.88 -1.91 28.35
C PHE A 465 -3.75 -2.88 28.02
N MET A 466 -2.49 -2.43 28.08
CA MET A 466 -1.30 -3.27 27.84
C MET A 466 -1.23 -4.46 28.79
N GLU A 467 -1.50 -4.24 30.08
CA GLU A 467 -1.52 -5.28 31.12
C GLU A 467 -2.62 -6.32 30.85
N ALA A 468 -3.85 -5.88 30.60
CA ALA A 468 -5.00 -6.76 30.37
C ALA A 468 -4.88 -7.56 29.05
N SER A 469 -4.19 -6.99 28.06
CA SER A 469 -4.03 -7.61 26.75
C SER A 469 -2.75 -8.40 26.57
N GLY A 470 -1.73 -8.16 27.39
CA GLY A 470 -0.36 -8.56 27.08
C GLY A 470 0.19 -7.86 25.83
N ALA A 471 -0.30 -6.66 25.50
CA ALA A 471 0.19 -5.89 24.36
C ALA A 471 1.49 -5.14 24.67
N VAL A 472 2.21 -4.84 23.60
CA VAL A 472 3.47 -4.10 23.59
C VAL A 472 3.33 -2.88 22.69
N LEU A 473 3.91 -1.76 23.11
CA LEU A 473 4.06 -0.57 22.27
C LEU A 473 5.29 -0.69 21.39
N SER A 474 5.13 -0.51 20.09
CA SER A 474 6.16 -0.68 19.05
C SER A 474 6.47 0.67 18.36
N PRO A 475 7.72 0.92 17.90
CA PRO A 475 8.89 0.05 17.95
C PRO A 475 9.67 0.13 19.28
N VAL A 476 9.25 0.98 20.21
CA VAL A 476 9.92 1.25 21.51
C VAL A 476 9.98 0.05 22.45
N ALA A 477 9.20 -1.01 22.19
CA ALA A 477 9.15 -2.24 22.99
C ALA A 477 8.75 -2.04 24.46
N LEU A 478 7.81 -1.15 24.74
CA LEU A 478 7.29 -0.94 26.10
C LEU A 478 6.21 -1.97 26.43
N ALA A 479 6.31 -2.61 27.58
CA ALA A 479 5.38 -3.63 28.05
C ALA A 479 4.93 -3.35 29.49
N ALA A 480 3.73 -3.82 29.84
CA ALA A 480 3.25 -3.85 31.22
C ALA A 480 3.37 -5.27 31.78
N LYS A 481 3.45 -5.40 33.11
CA LYS A 481 3.31 -6.70 33.78
C LYS A 481 1.91 -7.28 33.50
N PRO A 482 1.74 -8.61 33.46
CA PRO A 482 2.71 -9.67 33.76
C PRO A 482 3.48 -10.21 32.53
N LEU A 483 3.42 -9.51 31.38
CA LEU A 483 4.03 -9.99 30.12
C LEU A 483 5.50 -10.45 30.22
N PRO A 484 6.44 -9.74 30.87
CA PRO A 484 7.84 -10.18 31.02
C PRO A 484 8.00 -11.56 31.65
N ASP A 485 7.08 -12.00 32.53
CA ASP A 485 7.15 -13.34 33.12
C ASP A 485 6.91 -14.45 32.08
N ARG A 486 6.42 -14.08 30.89
CA ARG A 486 6.17 -14.98 29.75
C ARG A 486 7.25 -14.91 28.67
N ILE A 487 8.05 -13.84 28.62
CA ILE A 487 9.00 -13.59 27.53
C ILE A 487 10.42 -13.71 28.10
N SER A 488 11.02 -14.88 27.93
CA SER A 488 12.39 -15.16 28.41
C SER A 488 13.49 -14.68 27.48
N SER A 489 13.16 -14.02 26.37
CA SER A 489 14.09 -13.81 25.27
C SER A 489 14.87 -12.51 25.37
N GLU A 490 16.05 -12.53 24.74
CA GLU A 490 16.90 -11.38 24.45
C GLU A 490 16.26 -10.39 23.46
N TRP A 491 14.99 -10.02 23.65
CA TRP A 491 14.59 -8.70 23.22
C TRP A 491 15.24 -7.70 24.18
N VAL A 492 16.55 -7.48 23.99
CA VAL A 492 17.50 -6.86 24.94
C VAL A 492 17.07 -5.46 25.40
N HIS A 493 16.04 -4.87 24.79
CA HIS A 493 15.57 -3.53 25.10
C HIS A 493 14.09 -3.41 25.44
N HIS A 494 13.35 -4.51 25.59
CA HIS A 494 11.97 -4.36 26.05
C HIS A 494 11.95 -3.84 27.49
N ARG A 495 11.19 -2.76 27.72
CA ARG A 495 11.12 -2.12 29.03
C ARG A 495 9.77 -2.41 29.65
N VAL A 496 9.82 -3.12 30.78
CA VAL A 496 8.66 -3.29 31.64
C VAL A 496 8.52 -2.01 32.44
N ILE A 497 7.40 -1.33 32.25
CA ILE A 497 7.16 -0.03 32.86
C ILE A 497 5.86 -0.07 33.66
N ASP A 498 5.82 0.69 34.74
CA ASP A 498 4.57 1.01 35.43
C ASP A 498 3.86 2.20 34.77
N ALA A 499 2.66 2.51 35.24
CA ALA A 499 1.83 3.58 34.68
C ALA A 499 2.47 4.98 34.83
N GLU A 500 3.20 5.22 35.92
CA GLU A 500 3.87 6.51 36.17
C GLU A 500 5.06 6.71 35.23
N THR A 501 5.89 5.67 35.09
CA THR A 501 7.01 5.64 34.15
C THR A 501 6.53 5.78 32.71
N LEU A 502 5.44 5.09 32.34
CA LEU A 502 4.81 5.25 31.03
C LEU A 502 4.38 6.70 30.79
N HIS A 503 3.74 7.34 31.79
CA HIS A 503 3.35 8.73 31.67
C HIS A 503 4.55 9.65 31.45
N GLY A 504 5.64 9.45 32.20
CA GLY A 504 6.89 10.20 32.03
C GLY A 504 7.48 10.06 30.63
N VAL A 505 7.59 8.82 30.13
CA VAL A 505 8.11 8.53 28.78
C VAL A 505 7.25 9.18 27.69
N LEU A 506 5.93 8.99 27.76
CA LEU A 506 5.02 9.53 26.75
C LEU A 506 4.96 11.06 26.78
N SER A 507 5.00 11.67 27.97
CA SER A 507 4.93 13.13 28.11
C SER A 507 6.22 13.84 27.69
N ALA A 508 7.38 13.19 27.89
CA ALA A 508 8.64 13.68 27.34
C ALA A 508 8.65 13.63 25.80
N GLY A 509 7.97 12.62 25.22
CA GLY A 509 7.89 12.43 23.79
C GLY A 509 9.09 11.66 23.21
N ALA A 510 8.97 11.29 21.95
CA ALA A 510 9.94 10.44 21.27
C ALA A 510 11.32 11.11 21.19
N PHE A 511 11.35 12.40 20.83
CA PHE A 511 12.60 13.14 20.65
C PHE A 511 13.39 13.27 21.95
N GLU A 512 12.76 13.66 23.05
CA GLU A 512 13.45 13.78 24.35
C GLU A 512 13.94 12.41 24.85
N MET A 513 13.20 11.32 24.59
CA MET A 513 13.69 9.97 24.84
C MET A 513 14.95 9.66 24.02
N TRP A 514 14.95 10.03 22.75
CA TRP A 514 16.09 9.86 21.83
C TRP A 514 17.31 10.68 22.27
N VAL A 515 17.13 11.95 22.66
CA VAL A 515 18.19 12.83 23.19
C VAL A 515 18.77 12.30 24.50
N ASN A 516 17.92 11.82 25.42
CA ASN A 516 18.41 11.33 26.71
C ASN A 516 19.20 10.02 26.59
N ALA A 517 18.86 9.18 25.61
CA ALA A 517 19.69 8.02 25.30
C ALA A 517 21.07 8.43 24.76
N GLU A 518 21.14 9.49 23.95
CA GLU A 518 22.42 10.04 23.48
C GLU A 518 23.29 10.56 24.62
N ARG A 519 22.69 11.34 25.54
CA ARG A 519 23.40 11.86 26.71
C ARG A 519 23.97 10.71 27.55
N LYS A 520 23.14 9.70 27.82
CA LYS A 520 23.55 8.53 28.59
C LYS A 520 24.70 7.76 27.93
N ALA A 521 24.64 7.54 26.61
CA ALA A 521 25.70 6.85 25.88
C ALA A 521 27.04 7.62 25.93
N ARG A 522 26.99 8.95 25.88
CA ARG A 522 28.18 9.80 26.01
C ARG A 522 28.79 9.70 27.41
N ASP A 523 27.96 9.81 28.45
CA ASP A 523 28.40 9.72 29.84
C ASP A 523 29.07 8.37 30.15
N GLU A 524 28.47 7.26 29.68
CA GLU A 524 29.05 5.91 29.85
C GLU A 524 30.38 5.73 29.07
N SER A 525 30.53 6.38 27.90
CA SER A 525 31.74 6.27 27.08
C SER A 525 32.96 7.01 27.65
N ASP A 526 32.73 8.00 28.52
CA ASP A 526 33.80 8.77 29.17
C ASP A 526 34.28 8.09 30.46
N ASP A 527 33.44 7.28 31.11
CA ASP A 527 33.84 6.48 32.28
C ASP A 527 34.81 5.34 31.92
N ASP A 528 34.71 4.77 30.71
CA ASP A 528 35.63 3.72 30.22
C ASP A 528 37.04 4.23 29.83
N LYS A 529 37.32 5.54 29.97
CA LYS A 529 38.63 6.15 29.64
C LYS A 529 39.57 6.36 30.83
N TRP A 530 39.24 5.88 32.03
CA TRP A 530 40.10 5.94 33.23
C TRP A 530 40.65 4.57 33.61
#